data_AF-A0A8D2QT93-F1
#
_entry.id   AF-A0A8D2QT93-F1
#
_cell.length_a   1.000
_cell.length_b   1.000
_cell.length_c   1.000
_cell.angle_alpha   90.00
_cell.angle_beta   90.00
_cell.angle_gamma   90.00
#
_symmetry.space_group_name_H-M   'P 1'
#
loop_
_entity.id
_entity.type
_entity.pdbx_description
1 polymer ?
#
loop_
_entity_poly.entity_id
_entity_poly.type
_entity_poly.pdbx_seq_one_letter_code
_entity_poly.pdbx_strand_id
1 'polypeptide(L)'
;RSAGFGQRHRPNQAPTLAQLHGQCYDNSGDAELRVTAMLELGSPLEMIQLLQTPWEERFKICLSLVKLLFYLAHSPLGSIVLLDFQPRQFVMVDGNLKVTDMDDASTEELSCKEDNDCTLDFPTKSFPLKCSVVGKCEGINEKKNLFNAYRYFFTYLLPHSAPQALRPLLSDILNATGDLRYGINETLRAFEKVLHLYKSGLYLQKRPLLLKALVPSKTVEGEDYKCWPSYSHLGCLLSIHSPEEAAAICNSQLHCQSFIITQHRTWTGEFVHCDRVLACGAAAFLYSALSPQARIKMPSLFSSSGGCGHPEIP
;
A
#
# COMPACT_ATOMS: atom_id res chain seq x y z
N ARG A 1 9.09 12.06 48.63
CA ARG A 1 7.65 11.71 48.72
C ARG A 1 7.17 11.46 47.31
N SER A 2 7.00 10.20 46.94
CA SER A 2 6.62 9.75 45.60
C SER A 2 5.16 10.13 45.34
N ALA A 3 4.92 11.01 44.37
CA ALA A 3 3.57 11.34 43.92
C ALA A 3 3.14 10.32 42.86
N GLY A 4 2.01 9.68 43.10
CA GLY A 4 1.51 8.55 42.35
C GLY A 4 1.13 8.89 40.91
N PHE A 5 1.45 7.97 40.01
CA PHE A 5 0.91 7.91 38.65
C PHE A 5 -0.60 7.67 38.72
N GLY A 6 -1.38 8.73 38.51
CA GLY A 6 -2.82 8.62 38.25
C GLY A 6 -3.04 8.12 36.84
N GLN A 7 -3.28 6.81 36.67
CA GLN A 7 -3.86 6.26 35.44
C GLN A 7 -5.28 6.79 35.28
N ARG A 8 -5.46 7.81 34.45
CA ARG A 8 -6.79 8.16 33.92
C ARG A 8 -7.05 7.33 32.65
N HIS A 9 -8.25 6.77 32.59
CA HIS A 9 -8.78 5.93 31.53
C HIS A 9 -8.43 6.42 30.12
N ARG A 10 -7.85 5.52 29.31
CA ARG A 10 -7.56 5.74 27.89
C ARG A 10 -8.87 5.76 27.09
N PRO A 11 -9.18 6.82 26.34
CA PRO A 11 -10.14 6.72 25.25
C PRO A 11 -9.60 5.71 24.23
N ASN A 12 -10.47 4.89 23.65
CA ASN A 12 -10.12 4.02 22.52
C ASN A 12 -9.55 4.90 21.39
N GLN A 13 -8.23 4.94 21.25
CA GLN A 13 -7.57 5.68 20.18
C GLN A 13 -7.81 4.99 18.84
N ALA A 14 -8.07 5.78 17.80
CA ALA A 14 -8.23 5.26 16.46
C ALA A 14 -6.92 4.59 16.00
N PRO A 15 -6.98 3.38 15.41
CA PRO A 15 -5.80 2.62 15.01
C PRO A 15 -4.93 3.32 13.93
N THR A 16 -5.43 4.42 13.35
CA THR A 16 -4.77 5.24 12.33
C THR A 16 -4.02 6.46 12.90
N LEU A 17 -4.11 6.71 14.20
CA LEU A 17 -3.35 7.76 14.89
C LEU A 17 -2.18 7.11 15.65
N ALA A 18 -1.03 7.80 15.72
CA ALA A 18 0.07 7.35 16.57
C ALA A 18 -0.39 7.32 18.04
N GLN A 19 -0.09 6.22 18.74
CA GLN A 19 -0.54 6.07 20.12
C GLN A 19 0.19 7.04 21.05
N LEU A 20 -0.56 7.82 21.84
CA LEU A 20 0.00 8.64 22.92
C LEU A 20 0.35 7.74 24.12
N HIS A 21 1.63 7.65 24.45
CA HIS A 21 2.13 6.90 25.60
C HIS A 21 2.16 7.74 26.88
N GLY A 22 2.37 9.06 26.76
CA GLY A 22 2.41 9.97 27.90
C GLY A 22 2.59 11.42 27.46
N GLN A 23 2.48 12.33 28.41
CA GLN A 23 2.72 13.76 28.20
C GLN A 23 3.49 14.33 29.39
N CYS A 24 4.46 15.19 29.10
CA CYS A 24 5.27 15.89 30.09
C CYS A 24 4.94 17.37 30.04
N TYR A 25 4.75 17.97 31.21
CA TYR A 25 4.59 19.41 31.35
C TYR A 25 5.93 20.00 31.78
N ASP A 26 6.44 20.95 31.01
CA ASP A 26 7.56 21.76 31.49
C ASP A 26 7.01 22.85 32.40
N ASN A 27 7.40 22.81 33.67
CA ASN A 27 6.99 23.78 34.68
C ASN A 27 8.15 24.71 35.04
N SER A 28 8.93 25.08 34.03
CA SER A 28 10.13 25.91 34.15
C SER A 28 9.82 27.40 34.40
N GLY A 29 8.85 27.74 35.26
CA GLY A 29 8.58 29.12 35.71
C GLY A 29 8.30 30.17 34.63
N ASP A 30 8.19 29.76 33.37
CA ASP A 30 7.98 30.62 32.20
C ASP A 30 6.48 30.80 31.97
N ALA A 31 6.09 31.92 31.37
CA ALA A 31 4.67 32.27 31.20
C ALA A 31 3.93 31.35 30.21
N GLU A 32 4.65 30.55 29.42
CA GLU A 32 4.10 29.60 28.47
C GLU A 32 4.23 28.15 28.96
N LEU A 33 3.07 27.53 29.19
CA LEU A 33 2.98 26.12 29.56
C LEU A 33 3.35 25.25 28.35
N ARG A 34 4.55 24.66 28.36
CA ARG A 34 5.01 23.75 27.31
C ARG A 34 4.60 22.31 27.63
N VAL A 35 4.02 21.63 26.63
CA VAL A 35 3.65 20.22 26.72
C VAL A 35 4.48 19.44 25.72
N THR A 36 5.10 18.36 26.17
CA THR A 36 5.79 17.39 25.30
C THR A 36 5.00 16.10 25.30
N ALA A 37 4.52 15.68 24.12
CA ALA A 37 3.84 14.40 23.94
C ALA A 37 4.84 13.29 23.59
N MET A 38 4.69 12.12 24.22
CA MET A 38 5.46 10.91 23.90
C MET A 38 4.57 10.00 23.06
N LEU A 39 4.89 9.87 21.78
CA LEU A 39 4.12 9.09 20.81
C LEU A 39 4.79 7.76 20.48
N GLU A 40 4.00 6.84 19.95
CA GLU A 40 4.44 5.59 19.34
C GLU A 40 5.52 5.85 18.27
N LEU A 41 6.61 5.10 18.34
CA LEU A 41 7.71 5.22 17.39
C LEU A 41 7.36 4.49 16.08
N GLY A 42 7.44 5.21 14.96
CA GLY A 42 7.31 4.64 13.62
C GLY A 42 8.49 4.98 12.72
N SER A 43 8.56 4.34 11.56
CA SER A 43 9.55 4.69 10.53
C SER A 43 8.99 5.76 9.58
N PRO A 44 9.78 6.80 9.23
CA PRO A 44 9.34 7.81 8.27
C PRO A 44 9.01 7.24 6.89
N LEU A 45 8.08 7.88 6.18
CA LEU A 45 7.77 7.53 4.80
C LEU A 45 8.81 8.09 3.83
N GLU A 46 9.72 7.25 3.36
CA GLU A 46 10.66 7.60 2.30
C GLU A 46 10.10 7.25 0.93
N MET A 47 9.74 8.26 0.13
CA MET A 47 9.09 8.06 -1.17
C MET A 47 9.89 7.16 -2.13
N ILE A 48 11.21 7.27 -2.15
CA ILE A 48 12.08 6.42 -2.98
C ILE A 48 11.95 4.95 -2.56
N GLN A 49 11.98 4.68 -1.25
CA GLN A 49 11.80 3.32 -0.74
C GLN A 49 10.40 2.80 -1.06
N LEU A 50 9.36 3.62 -0.88
CA LEU A 50 7.98 3.25 -1.20
C LEU A 50 7.82 2.83 -2.67
N LEU A 51 8.42 3.58 -3.60
CA LEU A 51 8.35 3.25 -5.03
C LEU A 51 9.06 1.93 -5.40
N GLN A 52 10.00 1.48 -4.56
CA GLN A 52 10.68 0.19 -4.72
C GLN A 52 9.90 -0.97 -4.06
N THR A 53 8.92 -0.68 -3.21
CA THR A 53 8.08 -1.72 -2.61
C THR A 53 7.07 -2.31 -3.61
N PRO A 54 6.71 -3.60 -3.44
CA PRO A 54 5.65 -4.24 -4.21
C PRO A 54 4.37 -3.42 -4.21
N TRP A 55 3.63 -3.48 -5.33
CA TRP A 55 2.40 -2.71 -5.50
C TRP A 55 1.38 -2.97 -4.38
N GLU A 56 1.30 -4.22 -3.89
CA GLU A 56 0.40 -4.59 -2.81
C GLU A 56 0.66 -3.80 -1.50
N GLU A 57 1.93 -3.59 -1.13
CA GLU A 57 2.30 -2.79 0.04
C GLU A 57 1.97 -1.31 -0.17
N ARG A 58 2.24 -0.78 -1.36
CA ARG A 58 1.87 0.60 -1.70
C ARG A 58 0.35 0.81 -1.65
N PHE A 59 -0.42 -0.16 -2.14
CA PHE A 59 -1.87 -0.14 -2.05
C PHE A 59 -2.35 -0.18 -0.59
N LYS A 60 -1.72 -0.98 0.28
CA LYS A 60 -1.99 -1.00 1.73
C LYS A 60 -1.82 0.37 2.38
N ILE A 61 -0.76 1.08 2.02
CA ILE A 61 -0.46 2.42 2.53
C ILE A 61 -1.57 3.39 2.12
N CYS A 62 -1.93 3.42 0.82
CA CYS A 62 -3.01 4.28 0.36
C CYS A 62 -4.35 3.94 1.00
N LEU A 63 -4.69 2.65 1.16
CA LEU A 63 -5.90 2.23 1.86
C LEU A 63 -5.89 2.66 3.33
N SER A 64 -4.76 2.55 4.01
CA SER A 64 -4.60 3.00 5.40
C SER A 64 -4.81 4.51 5.52
N LEU A 65 -4.26 5.29 4.58
CA LEU A 65 -4.48 6.72 4.49
C LEU A 65 -5.97 7.06 4.27
N VAL A 66 -6.65 6.38 3.36
CA VAL A 66 -8.09 6.59 3.13
C VAL A 66 -8.91 6.27 4.38
N LYS A 67 -8.57 5.22 5.13
CA LYS A 67 -9.23 4.90 6.42
C LYS A 67 -8.97 5.98 7.47
N LEU A 68 -7.76 6.54 7.53
CA LEU A 68 -7.46 7.68 8.40
C LEU A 68 -8.32 8.89 8.02
N LEU A 69 -8.37 9.24 6.73
CA LEU A 69 -9.16 10.38 6.27
C LEU A 69 -10.66 10.19 6.53
N PHE A 70 -11.16 8.96 6.37
CA PHE A 70 -12.52 8.60 6.73
C PHE A 70 -12.80 8.86 8.21
N TYR A 71 -11.87 8.46 9.08
CA TYR A 71 -11.97 8.73 10.52
C TYR A 71 -11.95 10.24 10.84
N LEU A 72 -11.07 11.02 10.19
CA LEU A 72 -10.98 12.47 10.40
C LEU A 72 -12.25 13.21 9.95
N ALA A 73 -12.83 12.82 8.81
CA ALA A 73 -14.06 13.42 8.30
C ALA A 73 -15.29 13.13 9.18
N HIS A 74 -15.32 11.96 9.84
CA HIS A 74 -16.42 11.53 10.71
C HIS A 74 -16.07 11.61 12.21
N SER A 75 -15.11 12.45 12.57
CA SER A 75 -14.69 12.61 13.96
C SER A 75 -15.84 13.18 14.82
N PRO A 76 -15.99 12.72 16.08
CA PRO A 76 -17.00 13.26 16.99
C PRO A 76 -16.78 14.74 17.35
N LEU A 77 -15.59 15.29 17.05
CA LEU A 77 -15.25 16.70 17.24
C LEU A 77 -15.63 17.57 16.02
N GLY A 78 -16.21 16.96 14.98
CA GLY A 78 -16.40 17.59 13.67
C GLY A 78 -15.33 17.15 12.68
N SER A 79 -15.53 17.47 11.40
CA SER A 79 -14.62 17.14 10.31
C SER A 79 -13.26 17.82 10.50
N ILE A 80 -12.21 17.01 10.67
CA ILE A 80 -10.85 17.49 10.95
C ILE A 80 -10.07 17.67 9.64
N VAL A 81 -9.48 18.85 9.45
CA VAL A 81 -8.45 19.12 8.43
C VAL A 81 -7.06 19.02 9.03
N LEU A 82 -6.12 18.42 8.28
CA LEU A 82 -4.70 18.49 8.58
C LEU A 82 -4.12 19.70 7.83
N LEU A 83 -3.70 20.74 8.57
CA LEU A 83 -3.20 21.96 7.94
C LEU A 83 -1.83 21.72 7.31
N ASP A 84 -0.96 20.96 7.98
CA ASP A 84 0.30 20.48 7.41
C ASP A 84 0.20 19.05 6.87
N PHE A 85 -0.52 18.87 5.77
CA PHE A 85 -0.62 17.55 5.13
C PHE A 85 0.64 17.27 4.30
N GLN A 86 1.74 16.88 4.91
CA GLN A 86 2.96 16.47 4.20
C GLN A 86 3.31 15.00 4.45
N PRO A 87 3.97 14.31 3.50
CA PRO A 87 4.41 12.92 3.73
C PRO A 87 5.22 12.71 5.01
N ARG A 88 5.95 13.74 5.47
CA ARG A 88 6.74 13.73 6.70
C ARG A 88 5.92 13.63 7.98
N GLN A 89 4.63 14.00 7.93
CA GLN A 89 3.72 13.93 9.08
C GLN A 89 3.13 12.53 9.30
N PHE A 90 3.55 11.57 8.48
CA PHE A 90 3.10 10.19 8.55
C PHE A 90 4.28 9.25 8.75
N VAL A 91 4.02 8.20 9.51
CA VAL A 91 4.97 7.14 9.81
C VAL A 91 4.33 5.78 9.56
N MET A 92 5.16 4.77 9.35
CA MET A 92 4.75 3.38 9.33
C MET A 92 4.94 2.76 10.71
N VAL A 93 3.89 2.14 11.23
CA VAL A 93 3.95 1.29 12.42
C VAL A 93 3.26 -0.03 12.13
N ASP A 94 3.98 -1.15 12.32
CA ASP A 94 3.50 -2.51 12.03
C ASP A 94 2.88 -2.65 10.63
N GLY A 95 3.46 -1.95 9.66
CA GLY A 95 3.01 -1.94 8.27
C GLY A 95 1.70 -1.18 8.04
N ASN A 96 1.27 -0.32 8.95
CA ASN A 96 0.13 0.59 8.77
C ASN A 96 0.60 2.05 8.81
N LEU A 97 0.01 2.90 7.97
CA LEU A 97 0.27 4.33 7.97
C LEU A 97 -0.49 4.98 9.12
N LYS A 98 0.22 5.79 9.91
CA LYS A 98 -0.32 6.58 11.01
C LYS A 98 0.15 8.03 10.89
N VAL A 99 -0.67 8.98 11.32
CA VAL A 99 -0.27 10.38 11.48
C VAL A 99 0.36 10.58 12.85
N THR A 100 1.50 11.28 12.91
CA THR A 100 2.22 11.58 14.16
C THR A 100 1.98 12.99 14.66
N ASP A 101 1.84 13.95 13.74
CA ASP A 101 1.66 15.35 14.09
C ASP A 101 0.19 15.74 13.91
N MET A 102 -0.47 16.02 15.04
CA MET A 102 -1.84 16.51 15.08
C MET A 102 -1.92 17.93 15.66
N ASP A 103 -0.78 18.56 15.97
CA ASP A 103 -0.77 19.88 16.60
C ASP A 103 -1.26 20.97 15.63
N ASP A 104 -1.12 20.73 14.32
CA ASP A 104 -1.63 21.55 13.22
C ASP A 104 -2.98 21.02 12.63
N ALA A 105 -3.81 20.39 13.46
CA ALA A 105 -5.15 19.94 13.05
C ALA A 105 -6.24 20.93 13.48
N SER A 106 -7.27 21.12 12.65
CA SER A 106 -8.42 21.98 12.97
C SER A 106 -9.74 21.33 12.61
N THR A 107 -10.79 21.62 13.38
CA THR A 107 -12.18 21.25 13.08
C THR A 107 -12.98 22.41 12.48
N GLU A 108 -12.36 23.57 12.32
CA GLU A 108 -13.05 24.77 11.83
C GLU A 108 -13.26 24.70 10.32
N GLU A 109 -14.52 24.63 9.90
CA GLU A 109 -14.91 24.81 8.50
C GLU A 109 -14.99 26.32 8.17
N LEU A 110 -14.61 26.67 6.95
CA LEU A 110 -14.61 28.05 6.44
C LEU A 110 -16.02 28.67 6.53
N SER A 111 -16.12 29.88 7.07
CA SER A 111 -17.38 30.64 7.10
C SER A 111 -17.70 31.27 5.74
N CYS A 112 -18.97 31.27 5.35
CA CYS A 112 -19.44 31.76 4.06
C CYS A 112 -20.81 32.43 4.16
N LYS A 113 -21.12 33.29 3.19
CA LYS A 113 -22.45 33.88 2.97
C LYS A 113 -23.07 33.36 1.67
N GLU A 114 -22.26 33.16 0.64
CA GLU A 114 -22.66 32.61 -0.65
C GLU A 114 -21.68 31.52 -1.12
N ASP A 115 -22.09 30.73 -2.12
CA ASP A 115 -21.27 29.64 -2.66
C ASP A 115 -19.90 30.11 -3.18
N ASN A 116 -19.81 31.34 -3.68
CA ASN A 116 -18.54 31.91 -4.18
C ASN A 116 -17.50 32.12 -3.07
N ASP A 117 -17.93 32.27 -1.82
CA ASP A 117 -17.01 32.33 -0.67
C ASP A 117 -16.36 30.97 -0.39
N CYS A 118 -16.93 29.89 -0.93
CA CYS A 118 -16.48 28.53 -0.74
C CYS A 118 -15.68 28.03 -1.93
N THR A 119 -14.45 28.52 -2.05
CA THR A 119 -13.49 27.99 -3.03
C THR A 119 -12.32 27.31 -2.33
N LEU A 120 -12.06 26.07 -2.70
CA LEU A 120 -10.89 25.33 -2.24
C LEU A 120 -9.77 25.44 -3.28
N ASP A 121 -8.76 26.24 -2.97
CA ASP A 121 -7.65 26.54 -3.87
C ASP A 121 -6.41 25.68 -3.62
N PHE A 122 -5.85 25.18 -4.72
CA PHE A 122 -4.54 24.56 -4.79
C PHE A 122 -3.73 25.25 -5.91
N PRO A 123 -2.38 25.14 -5.91
CA PRO A 123 -1.54 25.84 -6.88
C PRO A 123 -1.89 25.61 -8.35
N THR A 124 -2.53 24.47 -8.69
CA THR A 124 -2.85 24.08 -10.06
C THR A 124 -4.34 23.87 -10.33
N LYS A 125 -5.20 23.93 -9.29
CA LYS A 125 -6.63 23.65 -9.40
C LYS A 125 -7.40 24.38 -8.31
N SER A 126 -8.62 24.81 -8.65
CA SER A 126 -9.57 25.38 -7.70
C SER A 126 -10.89 24.60 -7.78
N PHE A 127 -11.52 24.39 -6.63
CA PHE A 127 -12.74 23.60 -6.53
C PHE A 127 -13.83 24.43 -5.85
N PRO A 128 -14.90 24.81 -6.56
CA PRO A 128 -16.04 25.49 -5.95
C PRO A 128 -16.84 24.52 -5.10
N LEU A 129 -17.28 24.97 -3.94
CA LEU A 129 -18.07 24.23 -2.95
C LEU A 129 -19.35 24.98 -2.62
N LYS A 130 -20.24 24.34 -1.86
CA LYS A 130 -21.51 24.91 -1.45
C LYS A 130 -21.42 25.53 -0.07
N CYS A 131 -22.02 26.72 0.07
CA CYS A 131 -22.24 27.34 1.36
C CYS A 131 -23.50 26.74 1.98
N SER A 132 -23.35 26.12 3.15
CA SER A 132 -24.48 25.57 3.90
C SER A 132 -25.35 26.67 4.50
N VAL A 133 -26.58 26.32 4.89
CA VAL A 133 -27.54 27.23 5.53
C VAL A 133 -27.05 27.82 6.86
N VAL A 134 -26.07 27.18 7.50
CA VAL A 134 -25.43 27.67 8.74
C VAL A 134 -24.23 28.58 8.46
N GLY A 135 -24.02 28.99 7.21
CA GLY A 135 -22.94 29.89 6.81
C GLY A 135 -21.56 29.24 6.88
N LYS A 136 -21.47 27.95 6.55
CA LYS A 136 -20.22 27.17 6.52
C LYS A 136 -20.03 26.45 5.20
N CYS A 137 -18.82 26.42 4.67
CA CYS A 137 -18.50 25.66 3.46
C CYS A 137 -18.54 24.16 3.77
N GLU A 138 -19.53 23.46 3.22
CA GLU A 138 -19.81 22.08 3.60
C GLU A 138 -18.72 21.13 3.07
N GLY A 139 -18.08 20.40 4.00
CA GLY A 139 -17.09 19.37 3.67
C GLY A 139 -15.77 19.90 3.10
N ILE A 140 -15.43 21.19 3.31
CA ILE A 140 -14.18 21.75 2.79
C ILE A 140 -12.95 21.08 3.44
N ASN A 141 -13.02 20.72 4.73
CA ASN A 141 -11.97 20.00 5.43
C ASN A 141 -11.70 18.61 4.85
N GLU A 142 -12.76 17.81 4.65
CA GLU A 142 -12.68 16.48 4.04
C GLU A 142 -12.05 16.56 2.64
N LYS A 143 -12.55 17.46 1.80
CA LYS A 143 -12.07 17.63 0.42
C LYS A 143 -10.63 18.09 0.35
N LYS A 144 -10.21 18.97 1.26
CA LYS A 144 -8.81 19.43 1.36
C LYS A 144 -7.88 18.26 1.70
N ASN A 145 -8.23 17.45 2.69
CA ASN A 145 -7.47 16.25 3.03
C ASN A 145 -7.43 15.24 1.87
N LEU A 146 -8.57 15.00 1.22
CA LEU A 146 -8.67 14.03 0.13
C LEU A 146 -7.82 14.43 -1.08
N PHE A 147 -7.85 15.71 -1.48
CA PHE A 147 -7.00 16.18 -2.58
C PHE A 147 -5.52 16.14 -2.21
N ASN A 148 -5.16 16.43 -0.96
CA ASN A 148 -3.78 16.28 -0.48
C ASN A 148 -3.31 14.82 -0.52
N ALA A 149 -4.16 13.86 -0.14
CA ALA A 149 -3.86 12.43 -0.30
C ALA A 149 -3.67 12.04 -1.77
N TYR A 150 -4.53 12.55 -2.66
CA TYR A 150 -4.38 12.36 -4.10
C TYR A 150 -3.01 12.84 -4.60
N ARG A 151 -2.66 14.10 -4.35
CA ARG A 151 -1.48 14.72 -4.95
C ARG A 151 -0.15 14.22 -4.37
N TYR A 152 -0.13 13.84 -3.09
CA TYR A 152 1.11 13.39 -2.42
C TYR A 152 1.30 11.88 -2.41
N PHE A 153 0.24 11.10 -2.48
CA PHE A 153 0.31 9.65 -2.34
C PHE A 153 -0.26 8.94 -3.56
N PHE A 154 -1.52 9.17 -3.91
CA PHE A 154 -2.20 8.28 -4.86
C PHE A 154 -1.57 8.32 -6.25
N THR A 155 -1.22 9.50 -6.75
CA THR A 155 -0.56 9.70 -8.05
C THR A 155 0.73 8.90 -8.20
N TYR A 156 1.47 8.71 -7.11
CA TYR A 156 2.75 8.00 -7.11
C TYR A 156 2.62 6.52 -6.73
N LEU A 157 1.74 6.19 -5.78
CA LEU A 157 1.72 4.87 -5.18
C LEU A 157 0.77 3.90 -5.89
N LEU A 158 -0.34 4.37 -6.47
CA LEU A 158 -1.35 3.48 -7.08
C LEU A 158 -1.01 2.95 -8.48
N PRO A 159 -0.53 3.76 -9.46
CA PRO A 159 -0.51 3.32 -10.86
C PRO A 159 0.68 2.43 -11.22
N HIS A 160 1.85 2.66 -10.62
CA HIS A 160 3.08 1.96 -11.01
C HIS A 160 3.00 0.48 -10.65
N SER A 161 3.32 -0.39 -11.62
CA SER A 161 3.32 -1.86 -11.50
C SER A 161 2.01 -2.50 -10.98
N ALA A 162 0.88 -1.80 -11.08
CA ALA A 162 -0.42 -2.35 -10.71
C ALA A 162 -0.84 -3.49 -11.66
N PRO A 163 -1.54 -4.53 -11.15
CA PRO A 163 -2.12 -5.59 -11.98
C PRO A 163 -2.97 -5.00 -13.11
N GLN A 164 -2.73 -5.45 -14.35
CA GLN A 164 -3.33 -4.85 -15.54
C GLN A 164 -4.86 -4.78 -15.46
N ALA A 165 -5.50 -5.82 -14.91
CA ALA A 165 -6.95 -5.90 -14.77
C ALA A 165 -7.54 -4.87 -13.78
N LEU A 166 -6.75 -4.38 -12.82
CA LEU A 166 -7.16 -3.39 -11.82
C LEU A 166 -6.90 -1.95 -12.26
N ARG A 167 -6.03 -1.73 -13.27
CA ARG A 167 -5.67 -0.38 -13.74
C ARG A 167 -6.87 0.52 -14.08
N PRO A 168 -7.95 0.05 -14.74
CA PRO A 168 -9.11 0.91 -15.00
C PRO A 168 -9.77 1.42 -13.72
N LEU A 169 -9.90 0.58 -12.69
CA LEU A 169 -10.47 0.97 -11.40
C LEU A 169 -9.55 1.94 -10.65
N LEU A 170 -8.24 1.70 -10.67
CA LEU A 170 -7.26 2.60 -10.06
C LEU A 170 -7.23 3.97 -10.77
N SER A 171 -7.36 3.98 -12.09
CA SER A 171 -7.47 5.22 -12.87
C SER A 171 -8.74 5.98 -12.55
N ASP A 172 -9.88 5.30 -12.36
CA ASP A 172 -11.12 5.94 -11.94
C ASP A 172 -10.97 6.58 -10.56
N ILE A 173 -10.38 5.86 -9.60
CA ILE A 173 -10.08 6.39 -8.26
C ILE A 173 -9.19 7.64 -8.35
N LEU A 174 -8.10 7.58 -9.12
CA LEU A 174 -7.18 8.71 -9.30
C LEU A 174 -7.90 9.93 -9.89
N ASN A 175 -8.67 9.73 -10.95
CA ASN A 175 -9.38 10.83 -11.61
C ASN A 175 -10.48 11.40 -10.71
N ALA A 176 -11.27 10.54 -10.06
CA ALA A 176 -12.37 10.96 -9.19
C ALA A 176 -11.88 11.71 -7.94
N THR A 177 -10.77 11.27 -7.33
CA THR A 177 -10.15 11.98 -6.20
C THR A 177 -9.41 13.24 -6.64
N GLY A 178 -8.70 13.21 -7.77
CA GLY A 178 -7.99 14.36 -8.33
C GLY A 178 -8.88 15.47 -8.90
N ASP A 179 -10.14 15.16 -9.22
CA ASP A 179 -11.17 16.14 -9.59
C ASP A 179 -12.19 16.38 -8.46
N LEU A 180 -11.96 15.81 -7.27
CA LEU A 180 -12.85 15.89 -6.10
C LEU A 180 -14.32 15.55 -6.38
N ARG A 181 -14.55 14.66 -7.36
CA ARG A 181 -15.86 14.08 -7.69
C ARG A 181 -16.31 13.07 -6.64
N TYR A 182 -15.36 12.41 -5.98
CA TYR A 182 -15.62 11.54 -4.83
C TYR A 182 -15.44 12.32 -3.52
N GLY A 183 -16.31 12.01 -2.55
CA GLY A 183 -16.01 12.23 -1.14
C GLY A 183 -15.24 11.05 -0.57
N ILE A 184 -15.01 11.10 0.73
CA ILE A 184 -14.24 10.09 1.44
C ILE A 184 -14.97 8.74 1.50
N ASN A 185 -16.30 8.76 1.55
CA ASN A 185 -17.15 7.57 1.57
C ASN A 185 -17.04 6.78 0.26
N GLU A 186 -17.18 7.47 -0.88
CA GLU A 186 -17.03 6.88 -2.21
C GLU A 186 -15.60 6.39 -2.43
N THR A 187 -14.61 7.18 -1.98
CA THR A 187 -13.20 6.81 -2.08
C THR A 187 -12.92 5.53 -1.30
N LEU A 188 -13.33 5.44 -0.04
CA LEU A 188 -13.14 4.25 0.78
C LEU A 188 -13.78 3.02 0.13
N ARG A 189 -15.04 3.14 -0.33
CA ARG A 189 -15.75 2.05 -1.02
C ARG A 189 -15.01 1.60 -2.28
N ALA A 190 -14.48 2.53 -3.07
CA ALA A 190 -13.74 2.22 -4.29
C ALA A 190 -12.44 1.46 -3.97
N PHE A 191 -11.70 1.89 -2.95
CA PHE A 191 -10.52 1.18 -2.46
C PHE A 191 -10.85 -0.22 -1.91
N GLU A 192 -11.92 -0.36 -1.12
CA GLU A 192 -12.37 -1.66 -0.61
C GLU A 192 -12.79 -2.61 -1.72
N LYS A 193 -13.40 -2.08 -2.79
CA LYS A 193 -13.71 -2.86 -4.00
C LYS A 193 -12.44 -3.39 -4.67
N VAL A 194 -11.41 -2.56 -4.82
CA VAL A 194 -10.12 -3.00 -5.37
C VAL A 194 -9.49 -4.07 -4.48
N LEU A 195 -9.49 -3.87 -3.16
CA LEU A 195 -9.00 -4.84 -2.19
C LEU A 195 -9.72 -6.18 -2.31
N HIS A 196 -11.06 -6.14 -2.38
CA HIS A 196 -11.88 -7.34 -2.51
C HIS A 196 -11.55 -8.10 -3.80
N LEU A 197 -11.47 -7.41 -4.94
CA LEU A 197 -11.12 -8.03 -6.21
C LEU A 197 -9.74 -8.67 -6.18
N TYR A 198 -8.74 -7.97 -5.62
CA TYR A 198 -7.38 -8.48 -5.47
C TYR A 198 -7.38 -9.74 -4.60
N LYS A 199 -7.85 -9.64 -3.34
CA LYS A 199 -7.88 -10.76 -2.38
C LYS A 199 -8.63 -12.00 -2.86
N SER A 200 -9.68 -11.81 -3.65
CA SER A 200 -10.52 -12.90 -4.14
C SER A 200 -10.04 -13.50 -5.46
N GLY A 201 -9.02 -12.92 -6.10
CA GLY A 201 -8.54 -13.34 -7.40
C GLY A 201 -9.51 -13.05 -8.56
N LEU A 202 -10.65 -12.40 -8.30
CA LEU A 202 -11.67 -12.12 -9.31
C LEU A 202 -11.15 -11.25 -10.47
N TYR A 203 -10.06 -10.50 -10.24
CA TYR A 203 -9.39 -9.73 -11.30
C TYR A 203 -8.74 -10.61 -12.39
N LEU A 204 -8.54 -11.90 -12.13
CA LEU A 204 -7.90 -12.84 -13.05
C LEU A 204 -8.88 -13.47 -14.06
N GLN A 205 -10.20 -13.46 -13.79
CA GLN A 205 -11.21 -14.23 -14.54
C GLN A 205 -11.38 -13.84 -16.02
N LYS A 206 -10.77 -12.74 -16.49
CA LYS A 206 -10.88 -12.28 -17.89
C LYS A 206 -9.77 -12.79 -18.82
N ARG A 207 -8.85 -13.65 -18.36
CA ARG A 207 -7.79 -14.21 -19.21
C ARG A 207 -8.05 -15.69 -19.52
N PRO A 208 -8.18 -16.08 -20.81
CA PRO A 208 -8.04 -17.48 -21.19
C PRO A 208 -6.59 -17.88 -20.92
N LEU A 209 -6.39 -18.70 -19.88
CA LEU A 209 -5.09 -19.25 -19.55
C LEU A 209 -4.76 -20.32 -20.60
N LEU A 210 -3.85 -20.01 -21.52
CA LEU A 210 -3.16 -21.01 -22.34
C LEU A 210 -2.19 -21.76 -21.41
N LEU A 211 -2.73 -22.59 -20.52
CA LEU A 211 -1.95 -23.42 -19.61
C LEU A 211 -1.22 -24.47 -20.44
N LYS A 212 0.07 -24.24 -20.70
CA LYS A 212 1.00 -25.35 -20.87
C LYS A 212 1.00 -26.12 -19.56
N ALA A 213 0.78 -27.43 -19.61
CA ALA A 213 0.58 -28.29 -18.45
C ALA A 213 1.62 -27.99 -17.36
N LEU A 214 1.14 -27.69 -16.14
CA LEU A 214 1.98 -27.62 -14.95
C LEU A 214 2.58 -29.03 -14.71
N VAL A 215 3.86 -29.24 -15.01
CA VAL A 215 4.53 -30.53 -14.78
C VAL A 215 5.43 -30.48 -13.54
N PRO A 216 5.22 -31.34 -12.54
CA PRO A 216 6.10 -31.37 -11.39
C PRO A 216 7.52 -31.78 -11.76
N SER A 217 8.54 -31.04 -11.29
CA SER A 217 9.94 -31.23 -11.69
C SER A 217 10.92 -31.27 -10.52
N LYS A 218 12.07 -31.91 -10.77
CA LYS A 218 13.25 -31.91 -9.90
C LYS A 218 13.93 -30.54 -9.90
N THR A 219 14.62 -30.23 -8.79
CA THR A 219 15.46 -29.04 -8.59
C THR A 219 16.40 -28.83 -9.76
N VAL A 220 16.30 -27.66 -10.38
CA VAL A 220 17.28 -27.16 -11.36
C VAL A 220 18.31 -26.37 -10.57
N GLU A 221 19.61 -26.64 -10.73
CA GLU A 221 20.69 -25.81 -10.18
C GLU A 221 20.87 -24.56 -11.05
N GLY A 222 21.00 -23.38 -10.43
CA GLY A 222 20.89 -22.06 -11.06
C GLY A 222 20.81 -20.94 -10.01
N GLU A 223 20.97 -19.68 -10.41
CA GLU A 223 20.83 -18.53 -9.51
C GLU A 223 19.40 -17.94 -9.62
N ASP A 224 18.84 -17.48 -8.50
CA ASP A 224 17.55 -16.77 -8.49
C ASP A 224 17.67 -15.51 -9.36
N TYR A 225 16.83 -15.38 -10.38
CA TYR A 225 16.81 -14.15 -11.17
C TYR A 225 16.09 -13.05 -10.38
N LYS A 226 16.50 -11.80 -10.62
CA LYS A 226 15.89 -10.64 -9.99
C LYS A 226 14.73 -10.15 -10.84
N CYS A 227 13.58 -9.94 -10.21
CA CYS A 227 12.44 -9.25 -10.81
C CYS A 227 12.16 -7.96 -10.03
N TRP A 228 11.50 -7.01 -10.70
CA TRP A 228 11.16 -5.74 -10.08
C TRP A 228 9.70 -5.35 -10.39
N PRO A 229 8.94 -4.87 -9.39
CA PRO A 229 9.26 -4.83 -7.96
C PRO A 229 9.14 -6.21 -7.29
N SER A 230 9.88 -6.43 -6.20
CA SER A 230 9.96 -7.71 -5.47
C SER A 230 9.99 -7.46 -3.95
N TYR A 231 9.47 -8.40 -3.16
CA TYR A 231 9.60 -8.43 -1.70
C TYR A 231 11.04 -8.77 -1.24
N SER A 232 11.90 -9.23 -2.15
CA SER A 232 13.30 -9.56 -1.87
C SER A 232 14.23 -8.86 -2.86
N HIS A 233 15.34 -8.31 -2.35
CA HIS A 233 16.41 -7.75 -3.19
C HIS A 233 17.36 -8.83 -3.75
N LEU A 234 17.29 -10.05 -3.21
CA LEU A 234 18.18 -11.16 -3.56
C LEU A 234 17.60 -12.07 -4.66
N GLY A 235 16.29 -12.02 -4.90
CA GLY A 235 15.61 -12.84 -5.91
C GLY A 235 14.17 -12.38 -6.14
N CYS A 236 13.49 -12.99 -7.11
CA CYS A 236 12.09 -12.70 -7.39
C CYS A 236 11.17 -13.29 -6.31
N LEU A 237 10.58 -12.41 -5.49
CA LEU A 237 9.64 -12.76 -4.43
C LEU A 237 8.38 -11.92 -4.65
N LEU A 238 7.30 -12.58 -5.09
CA LEU A 238 6.05 -11.91 -5.46
C LEU A 238 4.87 -12.46 -4.65
N SER A 239 3.84 -11.63 -4.48
CA SER A 239 2.56 -12.09 -3.96
C SER A 239 1.71 -12.60 -5.13
N ILE A 240 1.11 -13.78 -4.97
CA ILE A 240 0.24 -14.39 -5.98
C ILE A 240 -1.02 -14.97 -5.33
N HIS A 241 -2.13 -14.88 -6.05
CA HIS A 241 -3.40 -15.43 -5.62
C HIS A 241 -3.48 -16.95 -5.85
N SER A 242 -2.95 -17.44 -6.98
CA SER A 242 -3.11 -18.83 -7.42
C SER A 242 -1.90 -19.38 -8.21
N PRO A 243 -1.70 -20.71 -8.25
CA PRO A 243 -0.66 -21.31 -9.08
C PRO A 243 -0.74 -20.95 -10.57
N GLU A 244 -1.96 -20.73 -11.07
CA GLU A 244 -2.22 -20.31 -12.44
C GLU A 244 -1.71 -18.90 -12.69
N GLU A 245 -1.88 -18.01 -11.72
CA GLU A 245 -1.31 -16.66 -11.79
C GLU A 245 0.22 -16.70 -11.75
N ALA A 246 0.82 -17.50 -10.85
CA ALA A 246 2.26 -17.68 -10.80
C ALA A 246 2.82 -18.20 -12.14
N ALA A 247 2.14 -19.17 -12.76
CA ALA A 247 2.50 -19.66 -14.07
C ALA A 247 2.35 -18.60 -15.17
N ALA A 248 1.30 -17.77 -15.12
CA ALA A 248 1.12 -16.68 -16.08
C ALA A 248 2.19 -15.59 -15.94
N ILE A 249 2.56 -15.23 -14.71
CA ILE A 249 3.64 -14.28 -14.41
C ILE A 249 4.98 -14.85 -14.90
N CYS A 250 5.28 -16.10 -14.58
CA CYS A 250 6.51 -16.76 -15.02
C CYS A 250 6.60 -16.84 -16.55
N ASN A 251 5.52 -17.25 -17.23
CA ASN A 251 5.45 -17.29 -18.69
C ASN A 251 5.69 -15.92 -19.36
N SER A 252 5.34 -14.83 -18.68
CA SER A 252 5.54 -13.48 -19.20
C SER A 252 6.98 -12.97 -19.07
N GLN A 253 7.84 -13.68 -18.34
CA GLN A 253 9.20 -13.26 -18.04
C GLN A 253 10.22 -14.18 -18.73
N LEU A 254 11.08 -13.60 -19.56
CA LEU A 254 12.08 -14.34 -20.36
C LEU A 254 13.04 -15.19 -19.51
N HIS A 255 13.33 -14.75 -18.29
CA HIS A 255 14.28 -15.41 -17.38
C HIS A 255 13.62 -16.42 -16.43
N CYS A 256 12.29 -16.51 -16.39
CA CYS A 256 11.60 -17.43 -15.50
C CYS A 256 11.47 -18.82 -16.12
N GLN A 257 12.05 -19.82 -15.46
CA GLN A 257 12.05 -21.22 -15.94
C GLN A 257 11.13 -22.13 -15.12
N SER A 258 10.96 -21.81 -13.83
CA SER A 258 10.15 -22.53 -12.85
C SER A 258 9.77 -21.56 -11.74
N PHE A 259 8.87 -21.97 -10.85
CA PHE A 259 8.51 -21.19 -9.68
C PHE A 259 8.19 -22.09 -8.49
N ILE A 260 8.36 -21.58 -7.26
CA ILE A 260 7.94 -22.25 -6.02
C ILE A 260 6.91 -21.40 -5.29
N ILE A 261 5.86 -22.03 -4.79
CA ILE A 261 4.84 -21.39 -3.96
C ILE A 261 5.17 -21.73 -2.51
N THR A 262 5.32 -20.72 -1.66
CA THR A 262 5.56 -20.91 -0.22
C THR A 262 4.27 -20.75 0.57
N GLN A 263 4.26 -21.22 1.82
CA GLN A 263 3.11 -21.06 2.72
C GLN A 263 3.08 -19.69 3.44
N HIS A 264 4.07 -18.83 3.19
CA HIS A 264 4.06 -17.47 3.76
C HIS A 264 2.93 -16.66 3.14
N ARG A 265 2.27 -15.85 3.98
CA ARG A 265 1.15 -15.01 3.57
C ARG A 265 1.49 -13.54 3.71
N THR A 266 1.10 -12.74 2.73
CA THR A 266 1.11 -11.28 2.85
C THR A 266 -0.09 -10.79 3.67
N TRP A 267 -0.25 -9.47 3.86
CA TRP A 267 -1.38 -8.89 4.60
C TRP A 267 -2.73 -9.08 3.89
N THR A 268 -2.71 -9.39 2.58
CA THR A 268 -3.91 -9.78 1.85
C THR A 268 -4.28 -11.26 2.06
N GLY A 269 -3.39 -12.05 2.66
CA GLY A 269 -3.57 -13.47 2.94
C GLY A 269 -3.06 -14.40 1.82
N GLU A 270 -2.40 -13.84 0.81
CA GLU A 270 -2.02 -14.53 -0.43
C GLU A 270 -0.65 -15.20 -0.36
N PHE A 271 -0.42 -16.22 -1.20
CA PHE A 271 0.79 -17.05 -1.15
C PHE A 271 1.99 -16.25 -1.66
N VAL A 272 3.07 -16.28 -0.89
CA VAL A 272 4.34 -15.70 -1.33
C VAL A 272 5.01 -16.69 -2.30
N HIS A 273 5.12 -16.30 -3.56
CA HIS A 273 5.95 -16.97 -4.54
C HIS A 273 7.40 -16.64 -4.25
N CYS A 274 8.17 -17.65 -3.82
CA CYS A 274 9.62 -17.57 -3.78
C CYS A 274 10.13 -18.30 -5.01
N ASP A 275 10.88 -17.63 -5.87
CA ASP A 275 11.83 -18.38 -6.67
C ASP A 275 12.96 -18.81 -5.74
N ARG A 276 13.14 -20.13 -5.63
CA ARG A 276 14.30 -20.73 -4.98
C ARG A 276 14.84 -21.75 -5.95
N VAL A 277 15.97 -21.42 -6.54
CA VAL A 277 17.02 -22.41 -6.69
C VAL A 277 17.92 -22.32 -5.47
N LEU A 278 17.67 -23.16 -4.46
CA LEU A 278 18.59 -23.30 -3.34
C LEU A 278 19.17 -24.71 -3.30
N ALA A 279 20.48 -24.77 -3.54
CA ALA A 279 21.34 -25.73 -2.88
C ALA A 279 21.24 -25.48 -1.36
N CYS A 280 20.62 -26.40 -0.64
CA CYS A 280 20.60 -26.36 0.83
C CYS A 280 22.01 -26.68 1.35
N GLY A 281 22.83 -25.66 1.56
CA GLY A 281 24.01 -25.72 2.43
C GLY A 281 23.62 -25.35 3.87
N ALA A 282 23.47 -26.38 4.70
CA ALA A 282 23.57 -26.40 6.16
C ALA A 282 23.12 -25.15 6.98
N ALA A 283 21.92 -25.25 7.56
CA ALA A 283 21.73 -24.92 8.97
C ALA A 283 20.60 -25.79 9.52
N ALA A 284 21.00 -26.73 10.38
CA ALA A 284 20.14 -27.68 11.07
C ALA A 284 19.11 -26.97 11.94
N PHE A 285 17.85 -27.39 11.85
CA PHE A 285 17.05 -27.69 13.04
C PHE A 285 16.11 -28.84 12.70
N LEU A 286 16.40 -29.99 13.31
CA LEU A 286 15.57 -31.17 13.37
C LEU A 286 14.19 -30.79 13.93
N TYR A 287 13.11 -31.08 13.21
CA TYR A 287 11.99 -31.86 13.73
C TYR A 287 11.14 -32.40 12.56
N SER A 288 10.98 -33.71 12.58
CA SER A 288 10.23 -34.58 11.69
C SER A 288 8.72 -34.28 11.66
N ALA A 289 8.12 -34.16 10.46
CA ALA A 289 6.86 -34.82 10.06
C ALA A 289 6.34 -34.31 8.68
N LEU A 290 6.49 -35.17 7.66
CA LEU A 290 5.59 -35.45 6.52
C LEU A 290 4.53 -34.40 6.07
N SER A 291 4.75 -33.74 4.91
CA SER A 291 3.77 -33.60 3.80
C SER A 291 4.41 -32.92 2.55
N PRO A 292 4.01 -33.25 1.30
CA PRO A 292 4.76 -32.88 0.10
C PRO A 292 4.41 -31.48 -0.45
N GLN A 293 5.42 -30.64 -0.65
CA GLN A 293 5.33 -29.37 -1.39
C GLN A 293 5.26 -29.65 -2.91
N ALA A 294 4.23 -29.13 -3.60
CA ALA A 294 4.13 -29.19 -5.05
C ALA A 294 5.09 -28.17 -5.71
N ARG A 295 5.89 -28.61 -6.69
CA ARG A 295 6.90 -27.83 -7.45
C ARG A 295 6.76 -28.11 -8.93
N ILE A 296 6.85 -27.11 -9.83
CA ILE A 296 6.51 -27.26 -11.26
C ILE A 296 7.54 -26.59 -12.21
N LYS A 297 7.85 -27.21 -13.36
CA LYS A 297 8.70 -26.70 -14.47
C LYS A 297 7.96 -26.72 -15.82
N MET A 298 8.38 -25.87 -16.77
CA MET A 298 7.84 -25.80 -18.13
C MET A 298 8.68 -26.56 -19.18
N PRO A 299 8.05 -27.12 -20.25
CA PRO A 299 8.77 -27.79 -21.33
C PRO A 299 9.42 -26.83 -22.32
N SER A 300 10.68 -27.08 -22.68
CA SER A 300 11.43 -26.44 -23.76
C SER A 300 11.12 -27.12 -25.11
N LEU A 301 10.71 -26.35 -26.11
CA LEU A 301 10.64 -26.78 -27.50
C LEU A 301 11.90 -26.30 -28.23
N PHE A 302 12.88 -27.17 -28.40
CA PHE A 302 13.93 -26.99 -29.40
C PHE A 302 13.43 -27.51 -30.74
N SER A 303 13.27 -26.61 -31.71
CA SER A 303 13.08 -26.96 -33.11
C SER A 303 14.39 -27.46 -33.69
N SER A 304 14.40 -28.72 -34.14
CA SER A 304 15.48 -29.31 -34.93
C SER A 304 15.38 -28.87 -36.39
N SER A 305 16.39 -28.18 -36.90
CA SER A 305 16.75 -28.25 -38.32
C SER A 305 18.24 -27.95 -38.46
N GLY A 306 19.04 -29.02 -38.51
CA GLY A 306 20.46 -28.96 -38.83
C GLY A 306 20.71 -28.83 -40.32
N GLY A 307 21.77 -28.11 -40.67
CA GLY A 307 22.34 -28.03 -42.01
C GLY A 307 23.76 -27.51 -41.90
N CYS A 308 24.74 -28.42 -41.92
CA CYS A 308 26.16 -28.15 -41.85
C CYS A 308 26.70 -27.56 -43.16
N GLY A 309 27.57 -26.56 -43.06
CA GLY A 309 28.48 -26.13 -44.12
C GLY A 309 29.76 -25.58 -43.49
N HIS A 310 30.87 -26.30 -43.65
CA HIS A 310 32.22 -25.86 -43.25
C HIS A 310 32.82 -24.91 -44.30
N PRO A 311 33.80 -24.06 -43.93
CA PRO A 311 34.37 -23.03 -44.80
C PRO A 311 35.60 -23.55 -45.56
N GLU A 312 35.73 -23.17 -46.84
CA GLU A 312 37.00 -23.15 -47.56
C GLU A 312 37.34 -21.69 -47.88
N ILE A 313 38.54 -21.28 -47.46
CA ILE A 313 39.20 -20.00 -47.75
C ILE A 313 40.38 -20.33 -48.68
N PRO A 314 40.67 -19.45 -49.65
CA PRO A 314 42.05 -19.04 -49.91
C PRO A 314 42.34 -17.62 -49.42
#